data_AF-A0A2M6WPC8-F1
#
_entry.id   AF-A0A2M6WPC8-F1
#
_cell.length_a   1.000
_cell.length_b   1.000
_cell.length_c   1.000
_cell.angle_alpha   90.00
_cell.angle_beta   90.00
_cell.angle_gamma   90.00
#
_symmetry.space_group_name_H-M   'P 1'
#
loop_
_entity.id
_entity.type
_entity.pdbx_description
1 polymer ?
#
loop_
_entity_poly.entity_id
_entity_poly.type
_entity_poly.pdbx_seq_one_letter_code
_entity_poly.pdbx_strand_id
1 'polypeptide(L)'
;MQRKNNQVDTKRGFIIGQTNLKTGLITIDIWTPKFRKAKTLASILRTLAHEAAHYQKPPYRQYYRGHWIIRRHYPKFYQQVSKNILIFKRDKILHNYFL
;
A
#
# COMPACT_ATOMS: atom_id res chain seq x y z
N MET A 1 -11.44 -16.62 -33.04
CA MET A 1 -11.61 -16.06 -31.67
C MET A 1 -10.96 -16.99 -30.66
N GLN A 2 -9.75 -16.70 -30.19
CA GLN A 2 -9.15 -17.44 -29.07
C GLN A 2 -9.95 -17.13 -27.79
N ARG A 3 -10.52 -18.17 -27.16
CA ARG A 3 -11.00 -18.08 -25.78
C ARG A 3 -9.78 -17.77 -24.91
N LYS A 4 -9.58 -16.50 -24.54
CA LYS A 4 -8.63 -16.16 -23.48
C LYS A 4 -9.13 -16.87 -22.22
N ASN A 5 -8.40 -17.90 -21.79
CA ASN A 5 -8.59 -18.47 -20.47
C ASN A 5 -8.38 -17.34 -19.46
N ASN A 6 -9.49 -16.80 -18.92
CA ASN A 6 -9.50 -15.82 -17.83
C ASN A 6 -9.09 -16.46 -16.49
N GLN A 7 -8.26 -17.51 -16.51
CA GLN A 7 -7.72 -18.09 -15.30
C GLN A 7 -6.60 -17.18 -14.80
N VAL A 8 -6.88 -16.50 -13.69
CA VAL A 8 -5.91 -15.68 -12.99
C VAL A 8 -4.77 -16.58 -12.53
N ASP A 9 -3.56 -16.28 -12.97
CA ASP A 9 -2.35 -16.96 -12.51
C ASP A 9 -2.12 -16.62 -11.02
N THR A 10 -2.58 -17.51 -10.15
CA THR A 10 -2.49 -17.35 -8.69
C THR A 10 -1.08 -17.55 -8.15
N LYS A 11 -0.12 -18.02 -8.97
CA LYS A 11 1.29 -18.18 -8.59
C LYS A 11 2.06 -16.86 -8.67
N ARG A 12 1.54 -15.85 -9.38
CA ARG A 12 2.21 -14.57 -9.57
C ARG A 12 1.94 -13.65 -8.39
N GLY A 13 3.00 -13.07 -7.82
CA GLY A 13 2.88 -12.09 -6.73
C GLY A 13 2.02 -10.91 -7.18
N PHE A 14 0.94 -10.64 -6.46
CA PHE A 14 0.02 -9.56 -6.81
C PHE A 14 0.43 -8.25 -6.14
N ILE A 15 0.52 -7.19 -6.94
CA ILE A 15 0.85 -5.84 -6.44
C ILE A 15 -0.45 -5.19 -5.93
N ILE A 16 -0.51 -4.96 -4.62
CA ILE A 16 -1.70 -4.39 -3.95
C ILE A 16 -1.72 -2.86 -4.07
N GLY A 17 -0.55 -2.25 -3.97
CA GLY A 17 -0.31 -0.83 -4.09
C GLY A 17 1.12 -0.63 -4.58
N GLN A 18 1.31 0.43 -5.37
CA GLN A 18 2.63 0.84 -5.83
C GLN A 18 2.70 2.36 -5.79
N THR A 19 3.84 2.85 -5.35
CA THR A 19 4.15 4.27 -5.35
C THR A 19 5.44 4.55 -6.12
N ASN A 20 5.43 5.60 -6.93
CA ASN A 20 6.62 6.11 -7.58
C ASN A 20 7.05 7.43 -6.94
N LEU A 21 8.06 7.35 -6.09
CA LEU A 21 8.59 8.49 -5.34
C LEU A 21 9.13 9.63 -6.22
N LYS A 22 9.50 9.35 -7.48
CA LYS A 22 10.00 10.39 -8.40
C LYS A 22 8.87 11.17 -9.06
N THR A 23 7.78 10.50 -9.42
CA THR A 23 6.67 11.11 -10.16
C THR A 23 5.50 11.52 -9.27
N GLY A 24 5.46 11.07 -8.00
CA GLY A 24 4.32 11.35 -7.11
C GLY A 24 3.09 10.50 -7.39
N LEU A 25 3.21 9.47 -8.25
CA LEU A 25 2.08 8.64 -8.67
C LEU A 25 1.88 7.47 -7.70
N ILE A 26 0.65 7.33 -7.19
CA ILE A 26 0.20 6.21 -6.38
C ILE A 26 -0.83 5.42 -7.18
N THR A 27 -0.57 4.13 -7.35
CA THR A 27 -1.50 3.19 -7.97
C THR A 27 -1.98 2.20 -6.92
N ILE A 28 -3.30 2.02 -6.80
CA ILE A 28 -3.91 1.07 -5.87
C ILE A 28 -4.82 0.14 -6.66
N ASP A 29 -4.65 -1.17 -6.49
CA ASP A 29 -5.61 -2.12 -7.05
C ASP A 29 -6.89 -2.10 -6.20
N ILE A 30 -8.04 -1.89 -6.84
CA ILE A 30 -9.36 -1.91 -6.20
C ILE A 30 -9.92 -3.34 -6.09
N TRP A 31 -9.29 -4.32 -6.75
CA TRP A 31 -9.73 -5.71 -6.75
C TRP A 31 -8.86 -6.57 -5.83
N THR A 32 -9.50 -7.51 -5.16
CA THR A 32 -8.80 -8.53 -4.38
C THR A 32 -7.97 -9.42 -5.32
N PRO A 33 -6.73 -9.77 -4.95
CA PRO A 33 -5.84 -10.39 -5.91
C PRO A 33 -6.27 -11.79 -6.37
N LYS A 34 -6.72 -12.61 -5.41
CA LYS A 34 -7.08 -14.01 -5.65
C LYS A 34 -8.45 -14.19 -6.31
N PHE A 35 -9.45 -13.42 -5.86
CA PHE A 35 -10.85 -13.62 -6.24
C PHE A 35 -11.39 -12.53 -7.16
N ARG A 36 -10.61 -11.48 -7.44
CA ARG A 36 -11.01 -10.31 -8.24
C ARG A 36 -12.37 -9.73 -7.81
N LYS A 37 -12.67 -9.81 -6.51
CA LYS A 37 -13.79 -9.13 -5.85
C LYS A 37 -13.40 -7.72 -5.45
N ALA A 38 -14.34 -6.78 -5.43
CA ALA A 38 -14.06 -5.41 -5.00
C ALA A 38 -13.50 -5.40 -3.56
N LYS A 39 -12.43 -4.64 -3.33
CA LYS A 39 -11.89 -4.40 -1.99
C LYS A 39 -12.85 -3.49 -1.22
N THR A 40 -12.89 -3.67 0.10
CA THR A 40 -13.55 -2.71 0.96
C THR A 40 -12.86 -1.35 0.87
N LEU A 41 -13.63 -0.27 0.98
CA LEU A 41 -13.06 1.10 1.02
C LEU A 41 -12.04 1.23 2.15
N ALA A 42 -12.31 0.61 3.30
CA ALA A 42 -11.38 0.50 4.42
C ALA A 42 -10.00 -0.07 4.03
N SER A 43 -9.97 -1.06 3.15
CA SER A 43 -8.73 -1.71 2.68
C SER A 43 -7.98 -0.82 1.68
N ILE A 44 -8.72 -0.17 0.78
CA ILE A 44 -8.18 0.80 -0.19
C ILE A 44 -7.55 1.98 0.55
N LEU A 45 -8.25 2.57 1.53
CA LEU A 45 -7.76 3.69 2.32
C LEU A 45 -6.53 3.33 3.17
N ARG A 46 -6.47 2.12 3.74
CA ARG A 46 -5.27 1.65 4.44
C ARG A 46 -4.08 1.49 3.49
N THR A 47 -4.32 0.99 2.27
CA THR A 47 -3.28 0.90 1.23
C THR A 47 -2.81 2.29 0.84
N LEU A 48 -3.71 3.25 0.66
CA LEU A 48 -3.37 4.65 0.40
C LEU A 48 -2.53 5.27 1.53
N ALA A 49 -2.90 5.04 2.80
CA ALA A 49 -2.12 5.50 3.95
C ALA A 49 -0.69 4.94 3.95
N HIS A 50 -0.52 3.69 3.53
CA HIS A 50 0.79 3.03 3.39
C HIS A 50 1.63 3.67 2.28
N GLU A 51 1.05 3.81 1.08
CA GLU A 51 1.76 4.40 -0.06
C GLU A 51 2.11 5.88 0.19
N ALA A 52 1.22 6.63 0.82
CA ALA A 52 1.47 8.01 1.25
C ALA A 52 2.61 8.10 2.27
N ALA A 53 2.73 7.11 3.17
CA ALA A 53 3.81 7.09 4.16
C ALA A 53 5.19 6.93 3.52
N HIS A 54 5.31 6.30 2.33
CA HIS A 54 6.59 6.22 1.61
C HIS A 54 7.08 7.60 1.15
N TYR A 55 6.20 8.56 0.91
CA TYR A 55 6.61 9.94 0.62
C TYR A 55 7.03 10.70 1.89
N GLN A 56 6.33 10.47 3.00
CA GLN A 56 6.58 11.17 4.26
C GLN A 56 7.82 10.62 5.00
N LYS A 57 8.09 9.31 4.84
CA LYS A 57 9.22 8.57 5.41
C LYS A 57 9.84 7.70 4.32
N PRO A 58 10.58 8.32 3.39
CA PRO A 58 11.18 7.58 2.28
C PRO A 58 12.22 6.57 2.78
N PRO A 59 12.40 5.45 2.04
CA PRO A 59 13.43 4.49 2.35
C PRO A 59 14.82 5.13 2.38
N TYR A 60 15.63 4.73 3.35
CA TYR A 60 17.01 5.20 3.49
C TYR A 60 17.97 4.02 3.62
N ARG A 61 19.26 4.29 3.36
CA ARG A 61 20.34 3.32 3.56
C ARG A 61 20.92 3.50 4.96
N GLN A 62 21.19 2.39 5.63
CA GLN A 62 21.82 2.37 6.95
C GLN A 62 22.96 1.34 6.93
N TYR A 63 24.10 1.68 7.53
CA TYR A 63 25.15 0.71 7.78
C TYR A 63 24.84 -0.05 9.08
N TYR A 64 24.78 -1.37 9.02
CA TYR A 64 24.49 -2.21 10.18
C TYR A 64 25.26 -3.53 10.09
N ARG A 65 26.04 -3.84 11.14
CA ARG A 65 26.86 -5.06 11.24
C ARG A 65 27.71 -5.34 9.99
N GLY A 66 28.43 -4.33 9.48
CA GLY A 66 29.31 -4.53 8.33
C GLY A 66 28.65 -4.34 6.95
N HIS A 67 27.32 -4.21 6.88
CA HIS A 67 26.60 -4.19 5.61
C HIS A 67 25.70 -2.96 5.44
N TRP A 68 25.60 -2.47 4.20
CA TRP A 68 24.60 -1.47 3.82
C TRP A 68 23.25 -2.14 3.62
N ILE A 69 22.27 -1.77 4.43
CA ILE A 69 20.89 -2.27 4.34
C ILE A 69 19.93 -1.14 3.95
N ILE A 70 18.88 -1.48 3.20
CA ILE A 70 17.82 -0.54 2.85
C ILE A 70 16.69 -0.69 3.85
N ARG A 71 16.39 0.39 4.56
CA ARG A 71 15.28 0.48 5.52
C ARG A 71 14.05 1.02 4.79
N ARG A 72 13.26 0.13 4.18
CA ARG A 72 11.98 0.49 3.53
C ARG A 72 10.82 0.60 4.52
N HIS A 73 10.65 -0.42 5.37
CA HIS A 73 9.54 -0.54 6.32
C HIS A 73 10.04 -0.61 7.76
N TYR A 74 10.72 0.44 8.21
CA TYR A 74 11.27 0.51 9.57
C TYR A 74 10.23 1.02 10.58
N PRO A 75 10.33 0.82 11.91
CA PRO A 75 9.25 1.16 12.87
C PRO A 75 8.70 2.58 12.74
N LYS A 76 9.56 3.58 12.46
CA LYS A 76 9.13 4.96 12.22
C LYS A 76 8.20 5.12 11.01
N PHE A 77 8.38 4.30 9.97
CA PHE A 77 7.48 4.22 8.82
C PHE A 77 6.09 3.73 9.27
N TYR A 78 6.01 2.63 10.03
CA TYR A 78 4.73 2.12 10.51
C TYR A 78 4.01 3.10 11.45
N GLN A 79 4.76 3.81 12.30
CA GLN A 79 4.20 4.90 13.10
C GLN A 79 3.57 5.99 12.22
N GLN A 80 4.21 6.32 11.10
CA GLN A 80 3.65 7.28 10.13
C GLN A 80 2.39 6.74 9.44
N VAL A 81 2.37 5.47 9.06
CA VAL A 81 1.16 4.82 8.53
C VAL A 81 0.01 4.90 9.54
N SER A 82 0.27 4.60 10.81
CA SER A 82 -0.74 4.71 11.87
C SER A 82 -1.26 6.13 12.04
N LYS A 83 -0.39 7.14 11.96
CA LYS A 83 -0.80 8.56 11.97
C LYS A 83 -1.71 8.89 10.78
N ASN A 84 -1.38 8.44 9.58
CA ASN A 84 -2.21 8.66 8.39
C ASN A 84 -3.59 8.00 8.52
N ILE A 85 -3.65 6.77 9.04
CA ILE A 85 -4.93 6.08 9.31
C ILE A 85 -5.75 6.85 10.35
N LEU A 86 -5.12 7.39 11.41
CA LEU A 86 -5.81 8.18 12.41
C LEU A 86 -6.41 9.47 11.84
N ILE A 87 -5.77 10.08 10.83
CA ILE A 87 -6.34 11.23 10.10
C ILE A 87 -7.65 10.80 9.42
N PHE A 88 -7.64 9.69 8.68
CA PHE A 88 -8.86 9.19 8.03
C PHE A 88 -9.97 8.84 9.03
N LYS A 89 -9.60 8.29 10.20
CA LYS A 89 -10.56 8.00 11.26
C LYS A 89 -11.15 9.24 11.93
N ARG A 90 -10.50 10.39 11.85
CA ARG A 90 -11.01 11.66 12.42
C ARG A 90 -11.81 12.48 11.40
N ASP A 91 -11.70 12.13 10.13
CA ASP A 91 -12.40 12.81 9.05
C ASP A 91 -13.91 12.51 9.07
N LYS A 92 -14.73 13.53 8.77
CA LYS A 92 -16.20 13.44 8.85
C LYS A 92 -16.81 12.43 7.88
N ILE A 93 -16.18 12.24 6.72
CA ILE A 93 -16.69 11.37 5.66
C ILE A 93 -16.03 10.01 5.76
N LEU A 94 -14.70 9.99 5.84
CA LEU A 94 -13.91 8.76 5.73
C LEU A 94 -14.02 7.88 6.98
N HIS A 95 -14.33 8.45 8.16
CA HIS A 95 -14.49 7.70 9.40
C HIS A 95 -15.47 6.51 9.26
N ASN A 96 -16.56 6.71 8.52
CA ASN A 96 -17.62 5.71 8.34
C ASN A 96 -17.13 4.41 7.67
N TYR A 97 -16.01 4.46 6.97
CA TYR A 97 -15.42 3.29 6.31
C TYR A 97 -14.42 2.53 7.20
N PHE A 98 -14.16 2.99 8.43
CA PHE A 98 -13.25 2.35 9.39
C PHE A 98 -13.94 1.69 10.58
N LEU A 99 -15.28 1.77 10.64
CA LEU A 99 -16.14 1.11 11.61
C LEU A 99 -16.18 -0.41 11.40
#